data_AF-A0A0A0R8S7-F1
#
_entry.id   AF-A0A0A0R8S7-F1
#
_cell.length_a   1.000
_cell.length_b   1.000
_cell.length_c   1.000
_cell.angle_alpha   90.00
_cell.angle_beta   90.00
_cell.angle_gamma   90.00
#
_symmetry.space_group_name_H-M   'P 1'
#
loop_
_entity.id
_entity.type
_entity.pdbx_description
1 polymer ?
#
loop_
_entity_poly.entity_id
_entity_poly.type
_entity_poly.pdbx_seq_one_letter_code
_entity_poly.pdbx_strand_id
1 'polypeptide(L)'
;RAITFIDTPGHEAFTAMRARGANVTDIAILVVAADDGIMPQTIEALNHAQAADVPIVVAVNKVDKPEANPQKVRSQLTEYDLVAEEYGGDVMFVDVSARKGTGIDDLIEAVLLTADAGLDLRANPNKDARGIAIEAKLDKGRGSVATVLIQSGTLRVGDPIVTGTAYGRVRAMLDENGKNVTEAGPSRPVQVQGLSSVPRAGDNFLVTDEDRTARQIAEKREAVERNAQLAKARKRISLEDFT
;
A
#
# COMPACT_ATOMS: atom_id res chain seq x y z
N ARG A 1 -19.39 -4.02 -3.42
CA ARG A 1 -18.11 -3.91 -4.19
C ARG A 1 -17.05 -4.73 -3.47
N ALA A 2 -16.03 -5.24 -4.17
CA ALA A 2 -14.88 -5.82 -3.49
C ALA A 2 -14.01 -4.70 -2.92
N ILE A 3 -13.43 -4.92 -1.74
CA ILE A 3 -12.50 -4.00 -1.08
C ILE A 3 -11.22 -4.78 -0.79
N THR A 4 -10.08 -4.16 -1.06
CA THR A 4 -8.77 -4.70 -0.72
C THR A 4 -8.19 -3.90 0.44
N PHE A 5 -7.88 -4.57 1.54
CA PHE A 5 -7.23 -3.96 2.69
C PHE A 5 -5.73 -4.19 2.61
N ILE A 6 -4.97 -3.13 2.84
CA ILE A 6 -3.51 -3.19 3.05
C ILE A 6 -3.27 -2.85 4.50
N ASP A 7 -2.71 -3.80 5.25
CA ASP A 7 -2.31 -3.57 6.63
C ASP A 7 -0.81 -3.25 6.67
N THR A 8 -0.45 -2.18 7.39
CA THR A 8 0.94 -1.79 7.61
C THR A 8 1.21 -1.64 9.10
N PRO A 9 2.31 -2.21 9.62
CA PRO A 9 2.62 -2.13 11.05
C PRO A 9 2.87 -0.68 11.50
N GLY A 10 2.32 -0.32 12.67
CA GLY A 10 2.39 1.05 13.22
C GLY A 10 3.68 1.41 13.97
N HIS A 11 4.67 0.52 14.01
CA HIS A 11 5.93 0.77 14.72
C HIS A 11 6.86 1.66 13.87
N GLU A 12 7.56 2.62 14.48
CA GLU A 12 8.43 3.62 13.81
C GLU A 12 9.45 3.00 12.84
N ALA A 13 9.98 1.82 13.16
CA ALA A 13 10.85 1.06 12.26
C ALA A 13 10.26 0.79 10.84
N PHE A 14 8.95 0.97 10.65
CA PHE A 14 8.23 0.71 9.40
C PHE A 14 7.58 1.96 8.77
N THR A 15 8.03 3.17 9.11
CA THR A 15 7.61 4.44 8.46
C THR A 15 7.61 4.35 6.93
N ALA A 16 8.64 3.73 6.33
CA ALA A 16 8.71 3.55 4.88
C ALA A 16 7.61 2.64 4.31
N MET A 17 7.11 1.66 5.09
CA MET A 17 5.97 0.84 4.69
C MET A 17 4.67 1.64 4.72
N ARG A 18 4.46 2.49 5.74
CA ARG A 18 3.29 3.37 5.83
C ARG A 18 3.23 4.39 4.71
N ALA A 19 4.34 5.09 4.45
CA ALA A 19 4.41 6.05 3.35
C ALA A 19 4.09 5.37 1.99
N ARG A 20 4.55 4.13 1.80
CA ARG A 20 4.23 3.36 0.59
C ARG A 20 2.76 2.94 0.56
N GLY A 21 2.23 2.43 1.68
CA GLY A 21 0.83 2.04 1.81
C GLY A 21 -0.09 3.18 1.43
N ALA A 22 0.13 4.36 2.01
CA ALA A 22 -0.65 5.57 1.72
C ALA A 22 -0.63 5.92 0.22
N ASN A 23 0.54 5.93 -0.43
CA ASN A 23 0.63 6.22 -1.87
C ASN A 23 0.00 5.15 -2.79
N VAL A 24 -0.31 3.97 -2.26
CA VAL A 24 -0.84 2.84 -3.03
C VAL A 24 -2.35 2.66 -2.83
N THR A 25 -2.85 3.05 -1.68
CA THR A 25 -4.27 2.96 -1.32
C THR A 25 -5.06 4.16 -1.79
N ASP A 26 -6.30 3.94 -2.19
CA ASP A 26 -7.22 5.02 -2.56
C ASP A 26 -7.82 5.73 -1.34
N ILE A 27 -7.89 5.06 -0.19
CA ILE A 27 -8.48 5.57 1.07
C ILE A 27 -7.64 5.07 2.26
N ALA A 28 -7.44 5.93 3.25
CA ALA A 28 -6.78 5.60 4.51
C ALA A 28 -7.79 5.47 5.65
N ILE A 29 -7.70 4.39 6.43
CA ILE A 29 -8.51 4.22 7.64
C ILE A 29 -7.61 4.55 8.85
N LEU A 30 -7.90 5.66 9.52
CA LEU A 30 -7.20 6.05 10.75
C LEU A 30 -7.89 5.43 11.96
N VAL A 31 -7.28 4.42 12.55
CA VAL A 31 -7.81 3.75 13.75
C VAL A 31 -7.28 4.45 15.00
N VAL A 32 -8.17 5.00 15.83
CA VAL A 32 -7.83 5.68 17.08
C VAL A 32 -8.58 5.04 18.24
N ALA A 33 -7.90 4.78 19.34
CA ALA A 33 -8.53 4.14 20.48
C ALA A 33 -9.30 5.17 21.32
N ALA A 34 -10.55 4.86 21.68
CA ALA A 34 -11.42 5.74 22.46
C ALA A 34 -10.99 5.91 23.92
N ASP A 35 -10.18 4.99 24.45
CA ASP A 35 -9.63 5.00 25.81
C ASP A 35 -8.31 5.77 25.89
N ASP A 36 -7.42 5.54 24.93
CA ASP A 36 -6.05 6.05 24.93
C ASP A 36 -5.92 7.42 24.22
N GLY A 37 -6.84 7.75 23.30
CA GLY A 37 -6.81 8.99 22.52
C GLY A 37 -5.75 9.00 21.42
N ILE A 38 -5.33 10.21 21.00
CA ILE A 38 -4.31 10.39 19.95
C ILE A 38 -2.92 10.13 20.52
N MET A 39 -2.19 9.22 19.87
CA MET A 39 -0.80 8.88 20.20
C MET A 39 0.17 9.41 19.13
N PRO A 40 1.47 9.52 19.41
CA PRO A 40 2.47 9.94 18.39
C PRO A 40 2.41 9.11 17.10
N GLN A 41 2.16 7.80 17.20
CA GLN A 41 2.00 6.91 16.06
C GLN A 41 0.75 7.24 15.21
N THR A 42 -0.33 7.71 15.85
CA THR A 42 -1.54 8.19 15.16
C THR A 42 -1.23 9.43 14.35
N ILE A 43 -0.48 10.37 14.93
CA ILE A 43 -0.08 11.61 14.24
C ILE A 43 0.84 11.30 13.05
N GLU A 44 1.77 10.36 13.22
CA GLU A 44 2.65 9.94 12.12
C GLU A 44 1.86 9.30 10.97
N ALA A 45 0.91 8.42 11.28
CA ALA A 45 0.03 7.82 10.28
C ALA A 45 -0.82 8.88 9.55
N LEU A 46 -1.34 9.85 10.29
CA LEU A 46 -2.10 10.98 9.74
C LEU A 46 -1.25 11.81 8.77
N ASN A 47 -0.03 12.18 9.16
CA ASN A 47 0.88 12.94 8.32
C ASN A 47 1.19 12.22 7.01
N HIS A 48 1.32 10.89 7.02
CA HIS A 48 1.52 10.11 5.81
C HIS A 48 0.31 10.09 4.89
N ALA A 49 -0.90 9.96 5.45
CA ALA A 49 -2.13 10.00 4.67
C ALA A 49 -2.36 11.38 4.03
N GLN A 50 -2.17 12.46 4.80
CA GLN A 50 -2.27 13.84 4.31
C GLN A 50 -1.19 14.15 3.26
N ALA A 51 0.06 13.71 3.46
CA ALA A 51 1.13 13.92 2.49
C ALA A 51 0.91 13.14 1.17
N ALA A 52 0.15 12.05 1.21
CA ALA A 52 -0.24 11.29 0.02
C ALA A 52 -1.53 11.80 -0.63
N ASP A 53 -2.19 12.82 -0.06
CA ASP A 53 -3.46 13.38 -0.52
C ASP A 53 -4.58 12.32 -0.62
N VAL A 54 -4.62 11.42 0.36
CA VAL A 54 -5.57 10.30 0.41
C VAL A 54 -6.73 10.64 1.35
N PRO A 55 -8.00 10.48 0.93
CA PRO A 55 -9.15 10.64 1.80
C PRO A 55 -9.08 9.76 3.05
N ILE A 56 -9.47 10.30 4.20
CA ILE A 56 -9.34 9.64 5.50
C ILE A 56 -10.72 9.32 6.07
N VAL A 57 -10.91 8.09 6.50
CA VAL A 57 -12.04 7.66 7.33
C VAL A 57 -11.50 7.33 8.72
N VAL A 58 -12.10 7.87 9.77
CA VAL A 58 -11.64 7.67 11.15
C VAL A 58 -12.47 6.59 11.82
N ALA A 59 -11.81 5.54 12.29
CA ALA A 59 -12.42 4.49 13.10
C ALA A 59 -12.06 4.68 14.57
N VAL A 60 -13.02 5.10 15.38
CA VAL A 60 -12.86 5.26 16.83
C VAL A 60 -13.09 3.92 17.50
N ASN A 61 -12.02 3.20 17.82
CA ASN A 61 -12.06 1.81 18.28
C ASN A 61 -12.18 1.69 19.81
N LYS A 62 -12.55 0.50 20.27
CA LYS A 62 -12.73 0.11 21.69
C LYS A 62 -13.88 0.85 22.40
N VAL A 63 -14.95 1.20 21.69
CA VAL A 63 -16.13 1.86 22.28
C VAL A 63 -16.91 0.97 23.25
N ASP A 64 -16.57 -0.32 23.32
CA ASP A 64 -17.15 -1.26 24.27
C ASP A 64 -16.62 -1.13 25.70
N LYS A 65 -15.57 -0.34 25.92
CA LYS A 65 -14.97 -0.10 27.22
C LYS A 65 -15.71 0.99 28.00
N PRO A 66 -15.88 0.85 29.33
CA PRO A 66 -16.52 1.88 30.15
C PRO A 66 -15.73 3.19 30.20
N GLU A 67 -14.41 3.14 30.04
CA GLU A 67 -13.53 4.31 29.97
C GLU A 67 -13.48 4.99 28.59
N ALA A 68 -14.17 4.44 27.58
CA ALA A 68 -14.15 4.98 26.22
C ALA A 68 -14.79 6.38 26.15
N ASN A 69 -14.12 7.30 25.48
CA ASN A 69 -14.64 8.64 25.21
C ASN A 69 -14.45 9.04 23.74
N PRO A 70 -15.35 8.59 22.84
CA PRO A 70 -15.28 8.92 21.41
C PRO A 70 -15.33 10.41 21.12
N GLN A 71 -16.14 11.16 21.87
CA GLN A 71 -16.32 12.61 21.70
C GLN A 71 -15.00 13.35 21.93
N LYS A 72 -14.22 12.94 22.94
CA LYS A 72 -12.89 13.51 23.19
C LYS A 72 -11.97 13.28 21.99
N VAL A 73 -11.97 12.09 21.39
CA VAL A 73 -11.15 11.77 20.20
C VAL A 73 -11.54 12.67 19.02
N ARG A 74 -12.84 12.85 18.76
CA ARG A 74 -13.33 13.76 17.71
C ARG A 74 -12.86 15.19 17.92
N SER A 75 -13.00 15.71 19.14
CA SER A 75 -12.54 17.07 19.48
C SER A 75 -11.04 17.24 19.28
N GLN A 76 -10.23 16.23 19.63
CA GLN A 76 -8.78 16.30 19.47
C GLN A 76 -8.36 16.23 17.99
N LEU A 77 -9.05 15.45 17.15
CA LEU A 77 -8.70 15.31 15.74
C LEU A 77 -9.04 16.57 14.92
N THR A 78 -9.98 17.40 15.39
CA THR A 78 -10.23 18.74 14.82
C THR A 78 -8.99 19.63 14.83
N GLU A 79 -8.07 19.47 15.81
CA GLU A 79 -6.80 20.23 15.84
C GLU A 79 -5.84 19.86 14.69
N TYR A 80 -6.10 18.73 14.01
CA TYR A 80 -5.31 18.23 12.89
C TYR A 80 -6.09 18.30 11.56
N ASP A 81 -7.03 19.23 11.47
CA ASP A 81 -7.89 19.46 10.30
C ASP A 81 -8.80 18.28 9.92
N LEU A 82 -8.99 17.32 10.82
CA LEU A 82 -9.95 16.22 10.65
C LEU A 82 -11.27 16.58 11.35
N VAL A 83 -12.13 17.32 10.65
CA VAL A 83 -13.43 17.76 11.19
C VAL A 83 -14.51 16.75 10.82
N ALA A 84 -15.24 16.26 11.82
CA ALA A 84 -16.34 15.32 11.58
C ALA A 84 -17.51 15.98 10.81
N GLU A 85 -18.21 15.21 9.98
CA GLU A 85 -19.40 15.67 9.24
C GLU A 85 -20.48 16.28 10.15
N GLU A 86 -20.67 15.74 11.36
CA GLU A 86 -21.61 16.26 12.37
C GLU A 86 -21.29 17.69 12.84
N TYR A 87 -20.04 18.13 12.68
CA TYR A 87 -19.56 19.48 12.99
C TYR A 87 -19.39 20.34 11.74
N GLY A 88 -19.88 19.89 10.58
CA GLY A 88 -19.76 20.61 9.30
C GLY A 88 -18.46 20.37 8.55
N GLY A 89 -17.70 19.34 8.92
CA GLY A 89 -16.54 18.87 8.16
C GLY A 89 -16.89 17.86 7.06
N ASP A 90 -15.87 17.19 6.54
CA ASP A 90 -15.94 16.23 5.43
C ASP A 90 -15.40 14.83 5.81
N VAL A 91 -14.94 14.65 7.05
CA VAL A 91 -14.38 13.39 7.52
C VAL A 91 -15.46 12.55 8.19
N MET A 92 -15.58 11.30 7.75
CA MET A 92 -16.47 10.31 8.38
C MET A 92 -15.81 9.70 9.61
N PHE A 93 -16.51 9.79 10.75
CA PHE A 93 -16.11 9.16 12.00
C PHE A 93 -17.06 8.02 12.31
N VAL A 94 -16.50 6.83 12.53
CA VAL A 94 -17.26 5.62 12.85
C VAL A 94 -16.79 5.04 14.18
N ASP A 95 -17.73 4.89 15.10
CA ASP A 95 -17.49 4.30 16.42
C ASP A 95 -17.54 2.77 16.30
N VAL A 96 -16.43 2.09 16.61
CA VAL A 96 -16.27 0.64 16.41
C VAL A 96 -15.75 -0.09 17.64
N SER A 97 -16.10 -1.36 17.74
CA SER A 97 -15.42 -2.32 18.60
C SER A 97 -14.89 -3.46 17.74
N ALA A 98 -13.61 -3.41 17.39
CA ALA A 98 -12.96 -4.46 16.62
C ALA A 98 -13.03 -5.83 17.31
N ARG A 99 -13.12 -5.85 18.65
CA ARG A 99 -13.24 -7.09 19.44
C ARG A 99 -14.65 -7.68 19.38
N LYS A 100 -15.69 -6.85 19.46
CA LYS A 100 -17.09 -7.31 19.44
C LYS A 100 -17.69 -7.36 18.03
N GLY A 101 -17.01 -6.79 17.03
CA GLY A 101 -17.51 -6.63 15.67
C GLY A 101 -18.53 -5.49 15.52
N THR A 102 -18.77 -4.69 16.55
CA THR A 102 -19.73 -3.57 16.51
C THR A 102 -19.21 -2.45 15.62
N GLY A 103 -20.06 -1.91 14.73
CA GLY A 103 -19.73 -0.78 13.85
C GLY A 103 -18.80 -1.11 12.68
N ILE A 104 -18.41 -2.38 12.48
CA ILE A 104 -17.52 -2.76 11.37
C ILE A 104 -18.24 -2.66 10.02
N ASP A 105 -19.51 -3.05 9.96
CA ASP A 105 -20.31 -2.89 8.73
C ASP A 105 -20.50 -1.40 8.40
N ASP A 106 -20.78 -0.57 9.40
CA ASP A 106 -20.89 0.89 9.26
C ASP A 106 -19.56 1.51 8.77
N LEU A 107 -18.42 1.00 9.25
CA LEU A 107 -17.10 1.46 8.81
C LEU A 107 -16.85 1.10 7.34
N ILE A 108 -17.25 -0.10 6.92
CA ILE A 108 -17.14 -0.53 5.52
C ILE A 108 -18.03 0.32 4.62
N GLU A 109 -19.25 0.64 5.07
CA GLU A 109 -20.17 1.52 4.35
C GLU A 109 -19.61 2.94 4.22
N ALA A 110 -19.06 3.50 5.30
CA ALA A 110 -18.41 4.81 5.28
C ALA A 110 -17.26 4.86 4.26
N VAL A 111 -16.39 3.84 4.24
CA VAL A 111 -15.30 3.73 3.25
C VAL A 111 -15.82 3.70 1.82
N LEU A 112 -16.89 2.94 1.56
CA LEU A 112 -17.51 2.89 0.24
C LEU A 112 -18.14 4.24 -0.16
N LEU A 113 -18.77 4.93 0.79
CA LEU A 113 -19.38 6.23 0.56
C LEU A 113 -18.32 7.29 0.25
N THR A 114 -17.22 7.32 1.01
CA THR A 114 -16.06 8.19 0.72
C THR A 114 -15.49 7.92 -0.67
N ALA A 115 -15.38 6.64 -1.05
CA ALA A 115 -14.92 6.26 -2.38
C ALA A 115 -15.86 6.79 -3.49
N ASP A 116 -17.17 6.65 -3.33
CA ASP A 116 -18.16 7.08 -4.33
C ASP A 116 -18.34 8.60 -4.40
N ALA A 117 -18.19 9.30 -3.28
CA ALA A 117 -18.36 10.74 -3.20
C ALA A 117 -17.13 11.51 -3.70
N GLY A 118 -15.94 11.01 -3.40
CA GLY A 118 -14.69 11.76 -3.59
C GLY A 118 -13.81 11.30 -4.76
N LEU A 119 -13.97 10.07 -5.27
CA LEU A 119 -12.98 9.46 -6.15
C LEU A 119 -13.61 8.85 -7.42
N ASP A 120 -13.06 9.20 -8.59
CA ASP A 120 -13.40 8.50 -9.85
C ASP A 120 -12.54 7.24 -10.02
N LEU A 121 -12.85 6.21 -9.24
CA LEU A 121 -12.11 4.94 -9.24
C LEU A 121 -12.45 4.10 -10.47
N ARG A 122 -11.68 4.29 -11.56
CA ARG A 122 -11.81 3.53 -12.81
C ARG A 122 -10.50 2.92 -13.24
N ALA A 123 -10.53 1.64 -13.58
CA ALA A 123 -9.41 0.94 -14.19
C ALA A 123 -9.87 0.17 -15.43
N ASN A 124 -9.05 0.15 -16.47
CA ASN A 124 -9.32 -0.64 -17.67
C ASN A 124 -8.69 -2.04 -17.51
N PRO A 125 -9.49 -3.12 -17.40
CA PRO A 125 -8.97 -4.48 -17.26
C PRO A 125 -8.45 -5.08 -18.57
N ASN A 126 -8.80 -4.49 -19.72
CA ASN A 126 -8.52 -5.03 -21.06
C ASN A 126 -7.15 -4.58 -21.62
N LYS A 127 -6.21 -4.22 -20.76
CA LYS A 127 -4.85 -3.80 -21.12
C LYS A 127 -3.82 -4.64 -20.36
N ASP A 128 -2.56 -4.49 -20.73
CA ASP A 128 -1.44 -5.11 -20.02
C ASP A 128 -1.39 -4.66 -18.57
N ALA A 129 -1.11 -5.62 -17.68
CA ALA A 129 -1.14 -5.35 -16.26
C ALA A 129 -0.01 -4.40 -15.85
N ARG A 130 -0.37 -3.45 -14.99
CA ARG A 130 0.56 -2.56 -14.29
C ARG A 130 0.15 -2.45 -12.84
N GLY A 131 1.13 -2.23 -11.99
CA GLY A 131 0.89 -1.98 -10.58
C GLY A 131 2.19 -1.92 -9.80
N ILE A 132 2.13 -2.31 -8.54
CA ILE A 132 3.22 -2.13 -7.59
C ILE A 132 3.48 -3.41 -6.78
N ALA A 133 4.75 -3.69 -6.50
CA ALA A 133 5.15 -4.72 -5.55
C ALA A 133 4.93 -4.22 -4.12
N ILE A 134 4.05 -4.87 -3.37
CA ILE A 134 3.77 -4.55 -1.97
C ILE A 134 4.86 -5.15 -1.07
N GLU A 135 5.18 -6.42 -1.33
CA GLU A 135 6.17 -7.19 -0.58
C GLU A 135 6.93 -8.14 -1.50
N ALA A 136 8.16 -8.47 -1.14
CA ALA A 136 8.96 -9.43 -1.87
C ALA A 136 9.90 -10.18 -0.93
N LYS A 137 10.06 -11.49 -1.18
CA LYS A 137 10.94 -12.35 -0.39
C LYS A 137 11.44 -13.54 -1.21
N LEU A 138 12.48 -14.20 -0.69
CA LEU A 138 12.91 -15.50 -1.21
C LEU A 138 12.20 -16.61 -0.44
N ASP A 139 11.44 -17.45 -1.15
CA ASP A 139 10.71 -18.57 -0.57
C ASP A 139 11.46 -19.89 -0.84
N LYS A 140 11.62 -20.71 0.20
CA LYS A 140 12.33 -21.99 0.10
C LYS A 140 11.51 -22.95 -0.78
N GLY A 141 12.01 -23.25 -1.98
CA GLY A 141 11.40 -24.17 -2.93
C GLY A 141 10.63 -23.48 -4.07
N ARG A 142 10.17 -22.23 -3.88
CA ARG A 142 9.49 -21.45 -4.94
C ARG A 142 10.38 -20.37 -5.57
N GLY A 143 11.53 -20.07 -4.96
CA GLY A 143 12.47 -19.07 -5.46
C GLY A 143 12.03 -17.66 -5.11
N SER A 144 12.24 -16.70 -6.01
CA SER A 144 11.83 -15.32 -5.80
C SER A 144 10.32 -15.19 -5.93
N VAL A 145 9.69 -14.64 -4.89
CA VAL A 145 8.25 -14.37 -4.84
C VAL A 145 8.00 -12.90 -4.49
N ALA A 146 6.96 -12.32 -5.09
CA ALA A 146 6.53 -10.96 -4.80
C ALA A 146 5.01 -10.87 -4.74
N THR A 147 4.47 -10.22 -3.72
CA THR A 147 3.06 -9.84 -3.65
C THR A 147 2.90 -8.53 -4.41
N VAL A 148 2.14 -8.55 -5.49
CA VAL A 148 1.87 -7.37 -6.32
C VAL A 148 0.41 -6.98 -6.24
N LEU A 149 0.13 -5.68 -6.26
CA LEU A 149 -1.21 -5.13 -6.40
C LEU A 149 -1.39 -4.60 -7.82
N ILE A 150 -2.39 -5.12 -8.53
CA ILE A 150 -2.71 -4.68 -9.90
C ILE A 150 -3.48 -3.36 -9.80
N GLN A 151 -3.00 -2.31 -10.47
CA GLN A 151 -3.68 -1.01 -10.54
C GLN A 151 -4.46 -0.85 -11.86
N SER A 152 -3.96 -1.42 -12.95
CA SER A 152 -4.63 -1.41 -14.25
C SER A 152 -4.29 -2.65 -15.06
N GLY A 153 -5.14 -3.00 -16.02
CA GLY A 153 -5.00 -4.21 -16.82
C GLY A 153 -5.32 -5.49 -16.05
N THR A 154 -5.00 -6.63 -16.66
CA THR A 154 -5.19 -7.95 -16.06
C THR A 154 -3.92 -8.76 -16.17
N LEU A 155 -3.36 -9.18 -15.02
CA LEU A 155 -2.17 -10.02 -14.97
C LEU A 155 -2.57 -11.48 -15.14
N ARG A 156 -1.86 -12.24 -15.97
CA ARG A 156 -2.14 -13.66 -16.22
C ARG A 156 -0.91 -14.54 -16.00
N VAL A 157 -1.15 -15.80 -15.68
CA VAL A 157 -0.08 -16.81 -15.66
C VAL A 157 0.47 -16.95 -17.08
N GLY A 158 1.80 -16.89 -17.19
CA GLY A 158 2.50 -16.88 -18.45
C GLY A 158 2.92 -15.48 -18.92
N ASP A 159 2.45 -14.40 -18.31
CA ASP A 159 2.84 -13.05 -18.74
C ASP A 159 4.33 -12.77 -18.47
N PRO A 160 5.06 -12.16 -19.43
CA PRO A 160 6.37 -11.58 -19.17
C PRO A 160 6.20 -10.32 -18.31
N ILE A 161 6.88 -10.29 -17.16
CA ILE A 161 6.78 -9.23 -16.16
C ILE A 161 8.15 -8.66 -15.84
N VAL A 162 8.21 -7.35 -15.65
CA VAL A 162 9.36 -6.65 -15.07
C VAL A 162 8.90 -5.83 -13.87
N THR A 163 9.58 -5.97 -12.74
CA THR A 163 9.33 -5.26 -11.48
C THR A 163 10.66 -4.75 -10.93
N GLY A 164 10.84 -3.43 -10.95
CA GLY A 164 12.14 -2.83 -10.64
C GLY A 164 13.22 -3.32 -11.61
N THR A 165 14.27 -3.94 -11.05
CA THR A 165 15.36 -4.63 -11.77
C THR A 165 15.14 -6.14 -11.91
N ALA A 166 14.11 -6.70 -11.27
CA ALA A 166 13.74 -8.10 -11.44
C ALA A 166 12.85 -8.26 -12.68
N TYR A 167 13.00 -9.38 -13.38
CA TYR A 167 12.19 -9.71 -14.55
C TYR A 167 11.93 -11.21 -14.58
N GLY A 168 10.95 -11.65 -15.35
CA GLY A 168 10.70 -13.07 -15.54
C GLY A 168 9.37 -13.31 -16.20
N ARG A 169 8.95 -14.58 -16.17
CA ARG A 169 7.64 -15.00 -16.63
C ARG A 169 6.84 -15.48 -15.44
N VAL A 170 5.60 -15.03 -15.31
CA VAL A 170 4.71 -15.46 -14.23
C VAL A 170 4.46 -16.97 -14.35
N ARG A 171 5.06 -17.76 -13.45
CA ARG A 171 4.90 -19.23 -13.45
C ARG A 171 3.65 -19.68 -12.72
N ALA A 172 3.34 -18.98 -11.63
CA ALA A 172 2.18 -19.20 -10.81
C ALA A 172 1.79 -17.90 -10.12
N MET A 173 0.50 -17.75 -9.86
CA MET A 173 -0.04 -16.70 -9.00
C MET A 173 -0.86 -17.34 -7.90
N LEU A 174 -0.69 -16.85 -6.67
CA LEU A 174 -1.49 -17.26 -5.52
C LEU A 174 -2.32 -16.09 -5.00
N ASP A 175 -3.54 -16.38 -4.56
CA ASP A 175 -4.38 -15.44 -3.84
C ASP A 175 -4.00 -15.31 -2.36
N GLU A 176 -4.74 -14.47 -1.63
CA GLU A 176 -4.59 -14.25 -0.19
C GLU A 176 -4.76 -15.51 0.67
N ASN A 177 -5.42 -16.54 0.15
CA ASN A 177 -5.64 -17.82 0.82
C ASN A 177 -4.63 -18.90 0.36
N GLY A 178 -3.63 -18.53 -0.45
CA GLY A 178 -2.63 -19.44 -1.00
C GLY A 178 -3.15 -20.36 -2.09
N LYS A 179 -4.32 -20.07 -2.68
CA LYS A 179 -4.88 -20.82 -3.80
C LYS A 179 -4.37 -20.29 -5.13
N ASN A 180 -4.16 -21.19 -6.09
CA ASN A 180 -3.74 -20.79 -7.43
C ASN A 180 -4.83 -19.98 -8.14
N VAL A 181 -4.42 -18.89 -8.78
CA VAL A 181 -5.25 -18.08 -9.66
C VAL A 181 -4.61 -17.95 -11.03
N THR A 182 -5.42 -17.94 -12.08
CA THR A 182 -4.96 -17.85 -13.48
C THR A 182 -4.88 -16.41 -13.96
N GLU A 183 -5.70 -15.53 -13.40
CA GLU A 183 -5.76 -14.11 -13.72
C GLU A 183 -6.04 -13.24 -12.49
N ALA A 184 -5.57 -12.00 -12.54
CA ALA A 184 -5.78 -11.00 -11.50
C ALA A 184 -6.05 -9.64 -12.13
N GLY A 185 -7.28 -9.13 -11.93
CA GLY A 185 -7.71 -7.83 -12.41
C GLY A 185 -7.32 -6.68 -11.46
N PRO A 186 -7.73 -5.44 -11.79
CA PRO A 186 -7.44 -4.26 -10.96
C PRO A 186 -7.92 -4.42 -9.51
N SER A 187 -7.17 -3.81 -8.60
CA SER A 187 -7.35 -3.82 -7.14
C SER A 187 -7.19 -5.19 -6.47
N ARG A 188 -6.89 -6.28 -7.19
CA ARG A 188 -6.62 -7.59 -6.58
C ARG A 188 -5.13 -7.74 -6.25
N PRO A 189 -4.76 -8.09 -5.02
CA PRO A 189 -3.39 -8.49 -4.71
C PRO A 189 -3.15 -9.96 -5.08
N VAL A 190 -1.99 -10.28 -5.65
CA VAL A 190 -1.58 -11.67 -5.92
C VAL A 190 -0.10 -11.87 -5.66
N GLN A 191 0.26 -13.05 -5.16
CA GLN A 191 1.65 -13.44 -5.02
C GLN A 191 2.14 -14.09 -6.32
N VAL A 192 3.09 -13.44 -6.98
CA VAL A 192 3.71 -13.87 -8.23
C VAL A 192 4.98 -14.67 -7.96
N GLN A 193 5.15 -15.74 -8.72
CA GLN A 193 6.36 -16.57 -8.74
C GLN A 193 6.98 -16.59 -10.14
N GLY A 194 8.30 -16.76 -10.20
CA GLY A 194 9.04 -16.88 -11.47
C GLY A 194 9.91 -15.68 -11.85
N LEU A 195 10.14 -14.77 -10.90
CA LEU A 195 11.08 -13.65 -11.05
C LEU A 195 12.54 -14.13 -10.96
N SER A 196 13.43 -13.46 -11.70
CA SER A 196 14.88 -13.74 -11.73
C SER A 196 15.58 -13.38 -10.42
N SER A 197 15.10 -12.36 -9.73
CA SER A 197 15.61 -11.87 -8.44
C SER A 197 14.46 -11.35 -7.59
N VAL A 198 14.72 -11.04 -6.31
CA VAL A 198 13.73 -10.46 -5.40
C VAL A 198 13.63 -8.96 -5.66
N PRO A 199 12.47 -8.44 -6.14
CA PRO A 199 12.30 -7.01 -6.35
C PRO A 199 12.26 -6.26 -5.02
N ARG A 200 12.36 -4.92 -5.07
CA ARG A 200 12.16 -4.11 -3.88
C ARG A 200 10.67 -3.87 -3.69
N ALA A 201 10.23 -3.85 -2.45
CA ALA A 201 8.90 -3.37 -2.12
C ALA A 201 8.78 -1.89 -2.57
N GLY A 202 7.68 -1.56 -3.24
CA GLY A 202 7.42 -0.28 -3.88
C GLY A 202 7.84 -0.20 -5.34
N ASP A 203 8.51 -1.22 -5.89
CA ASP A 203 8.87 -1.22 -7.30
C ASP A 203 7.61 -1.37 -8.16
N ASN A 204 7.47 -0.46 -9.13
CA ASN A 204 6.44 -0.59 -10.16
C ASN A 204 6.72 -1.81 -11.03
N PHE A 205 5.67 -2.60 -11.28
CA PHE A 205 5.70 -3.66 -12.26
C PHE A 205 4.89 -3.32 -13.50
N LEU A 206 5.31 -3.89 -14.62
CA LEU A 206 4.59 -3.84 -15.88
C LEU A 206 4.73 -5.18 -16.61
N VAL A 207 3.66 -5.59 -17.26
CA VAL A 207 3.68 -6.68 -18.24
C VAL A 207 4.21 -6.14 -19.57
N THR A 208 4.99 -6.95 -20.27
CA THR A 208 5.52 -6.66 -21.60
C THR A 208 5.09 -7.72 -22.59
N ASP A 209 5.10 -7.39 -23.88
CA ASP A 209 4.75 -8.33 -24.95
C ASP A 209 5.66 -9.57 -25.00
N GLU A 210 6.96 -9.40 -24.72
CA GLU A 210 7.97 -10.45 -24.86
C GLU A 210 8.96 -10.50 -23.70
N ASP A 211 9.45 -11.71 -23.37
CA ASP A 211 10.48 -11.92 -22.34
C ASP A 211 11.74 -11.09 -22.58
N ARG A 212 12.11 -10.92 -23.85
CA ARG A 212 13.29 -10.13 -24.25
C ARG A 212 13.13 -8.66 -23.86
N THR A 213 11.94 -8.11 -24.04
CA THR A 213 11.62 -6.72 -23.70
C THR A 213 11.68 -6.50 -22.20
N ALA A 214 11.07 -7.39 -21.39
CA ALA A 214 11.16 -7.34 -19.93
C ALA A 214 12.61 -7.34 -19.45
N ARG A 215 13.44 -8.24 -20.01
CA ARG A 215 14.86 -8.35 -19.69
C ARG A 215 15.64 -7.08 -20.03
N GLN A 216 15.44 -6.50 -21.21
CA GLN A 216 16.12 -5.27 -21.62
C GLN A 216 15.76 -4.07 -20.71
N ILE A 217 14.49 -3.97 -20.30
CA ILE A 217 14.04 -2.92 -19.37
C ILE A 217 14.73 -3.08 -18.02
N ALA A 218 14.77 -4.30 -17.49
CA ALA A 218 15.43 -4.61 -16.22
C ALA A 218 16.94 -4.31 -16.25
N GLU A 219 17.66 -4.80 -17.27
CA GLU A 219 19.10 -4.57 -17.43
C GLU A 219 19.43 -3.08 -17.56
N LYS A 220 18.59 -2.32 -18.28
CA LYS A 220 18.74 -0.86 -18.39
C LYS A 220 18.56 -0.17 -17.04
N ARG A 221 17.54 -0.57 -16.26
CA ARG A 221 17.31 -0.02 -14.90
C ARG A 221 18.46 -0.37 -13.96
N GLU A 222 18.97 -1.59 -14.02
CA GLU A 222 20.10 -2.03 -13.22
C GLU A 222 21.37 -1.24 -13.53
N ALA A 223 21.66 -1.00 -14.82
CA ALA A 223 22.80 -0.18 -15.23
C ALA A 223 22.70 1.25 -14.71
N VAL A 224 21.50 1.86 -14.74
CA VAL A 224 21.25 3.20 -14.19
C VAL A 224 21.48 3.21 -12.68
N GLU A 225 20.93 2.25 -11.94
CA GLU A 225 21.13 2.15 -10.48
C GLU A 225 22.61 1.99 -10.12
N ARG A 226 23.32 1.11 -10.83
CA ARG A 226 24.75 0.87 -10.61
C ARG A 226 25.58 2.14 -10.85
N ASN A 227 25.30 2.87 -11.92
CA ASN A 227 25.98 4.13 -12.22
C ASN A 227 25.69 5.20 -11.15
N ALA A 228 24.45 5.30 -10.68
CA ALA A 228 24.07 6.22 -9.61
C ALA A 228 24.78 5.89 -8.29
N GLN A 229 24.94 4.60 -7.96
CA GLN A 229 25.70 4.16 -6.78
C GLN A 229 27.18 4.53 -6.89
N LEU A 230 27.82 4.28 -8.04
CA LEU A 230 29.21 4.65 -8.30
C LEU A 230 29.43 6.17 -8.22
N ALA A 231 28.48 6.96 -8.72
CA ALA A 231 28.55 8.43 -8.63
C ALA A 231 28.43 8.94 -7.18
N LYS A 232 27.56 8.33 -6.35
CA LYS A 232 27.47 8.65 -4.91
C LYS A 232 28.74 8.28 -4.16
N ALA A 233 29.35 7.14 -4.47
CA ALA A 233 30.60 6.71 -3.84
C ALA A 233 31.79 7.64 -4.17
N ARG A 234 31.85 8.16 -5.40
CA ARG A 234 32.89 9.11 -5.82
C ARG A 234 32.81 10.48 -5.14
N LYS A 235 31.64 10.89 -4.63
CA LYS A 235 31.41 12.22 -4.04
C LYS A 235 31.91 12.37 -2.59
N ARG A 236 32.60 11.36 -2.04
CA ARG A 236 32.93 11.25 -0.61
C ARG A 236 34.40 11.42 -0.23
N ILE A 237 35.27 11.86 -1.15
CA ILE A 237 36.64 12.27 -0.81
C ILE A 237 36.69 13.79 -0.91
N SER A 238 36.57 14.49 0.23
CA SER A 238 36.86 15.93 0.29
C SER A 238 38.36 16.12 0.58
N LEU A 239 38.89 17.28 0.19
CA LEU A 239 40.28 17.65 0.46
C LEU A 239 40.60 17.81 1.96
N GLU A 240 39.61 17.75 2.85
CA GLU A 240 39.78 17.83 4.31
C GLU A 240 40.29 16.52 4.93
N ASP A 241 40.20 15.38 4.22
CA ASP A 241 40.75 14.09 4.67
C ASP A 241 42.27 13.96 4.44
N PHE A 242 42.92 14.96 3.85
CA PHE A 242 44.35 14.95 3.50
C PHE A 242 45.19 16.00 4.26
N THR A 243 44.70 16.60 5.34
CA THR A 243 45.45 17.55 6.19
C THR A 243 45.50 17.13 7.64
#